data_AF-A0A952SCL3-F1
#
_entry.id   AF-A0A952SCL3-F1
#
_cell.length_a   1.000
_cell.length_b   1.000
_cell.length_c   1.000
_cell.angle_alpha   90.00
_cell.angle_beta   90.00
_cell.angle_gamma   90.00
#
_symmetry.space_group_name_H-M   'P 1'
#
loop_
_entity.id
_entity.type
_entity.pdbx_description
1 polymer ?
#
loop_
_entity_poly.entity_id
_entity_poly.type
_entity_poly.pdbx_seq_one_letter_code
_entity_poly.pdbx_strand_id
1 'polypeptide(L)'
;MFPFSVGEYIIRSASVVEQAFGGITTRLWDDPYEWTLPEKLATSELIGQYLDDVDASRKRAMAFIRSDGELTRVIPAPERLIAISDILLTALARARHHQGRAFALYEVITKNRPQWL
;
A
#
# COMPACT_ATOMS: atom_id res chain seq x y z
N MET A 1 -15.12 -16.79 3.20
CA MET A 1 -13.93 -16.04 2.74
C MET A 1 -12.75 -16.51 3.57
N PHE A 2 -11.73 -17.11 2.95
CA PHE A 2 -10.52 -17.48 3.68
C PHE A 2 -9.77 -16.22 4.12
N PRO A 3 -9.10 -16.20 5.29
CA PRO A 3 -8.27 -15.08 5.69
C PRO A 3 -7.11 -14.93 4.68
N PHE A 4 -6.81 -13.69 4.29
CA PHE A 4 -5.64 -13.40 3.46
C PHE A 4 -4.36 -13.89 4.18
N SER A 5 -3.40 -14.35 3.40
CA SER A 5 -2.05 -14.68 3.84
C SER A 5 -1.27 -13.45 4.30
N VAL A 6 -0.13 -13.67 4.97
CA VAL A 6 0.79 -12.59 5.38
C VAL A 6 1.25 -11.79 4.16
N GLY A 7 1.62 -12.46 3.06
CA GLY A 7 2.05 -11.82 1.83
C GLY A 7 0.95 -10.94 1.21
N GLU A 8 -0.29 -11.44 1.15
CA GLU A 8 -1.42 -10.66 0.63
C GLU A 8 -1.69 -9.39 1.46
N TYR A 9 -1.55 -9.44 2.79
CA TYR A 9 -1.66 -8.22 3.60
C TYR A 9 -0.52 -7.23 3.35
N ILE A 10 0.71 -7.70 3.13
CA ILE A 10 1.86 -6.85 2.80
C ILE A 10 1.61 -6.14 1.46
N ILE A 11 1.20 -6.89 0.43
CA ILE A 11 0.88 -6.35 -0.89
C ILE A 11 -0.26 -5.33 -0.80
N ARG A 12 -1.34 -5.65 -0.06
CA ARG A 12 -2.45 -4.71 0.14
C ARG A 12 -2.01 -3.43 0.85
N SER A 13 -1.09 -3.52 1.81
CA SER A 13 -0.50 -2.31 2.39
C SER A 13 0.23 -1.46 1.35
N ALA A 14 0.99 -2.07 0.44
CA ALA A 14 1.73 -1.37 -0.60
C ALA A 14 0.80 -0.78 -1.68
N SER A 15 -0.24 -1.51 -2.07
CA SER A 15 -1.25 -1.06 -3.06
C SER A 15 -1.94 0.24 -2.64
N VAL A 16 -2.24 0.40 -1.35
CA VAL A 16 -2.83 1.62 -0.80
C VAL A 16 -1.89 2.82 -0.94
N VAL A 17 -0.58 2.59 -0.75
CA VAL A 17 0.46 3.60 -0.94
C VAL A 17 0.54 3.98 -2.42
N GLU A 18 0.65 2.98 -3.30
CA GLU A 18 0.70 3.18 -4.75
C GLU A 18 -0.51 3.99 -5.26
N GLN A 19 -1.73 3.60 -4.92
CA GLN A 19 -2.96 4.26 -5.34
C GLN A 19 -2.99 5.73 -4.88
N ALA A 20 -2.59 6.01 -3.64
CA ALA A 20 -2.59 7.37 -3.12
C ALA A 20 -1.58 8.25 -3.87
N PHE A 21 -0.35 7.77 -4.05
CA PHE A 21 0.71 8.55 -4.71
C PHE A 21 0.54 8.64 -6.22
N GLY A 22 0.00 7.61 -6.88
CA GLY A 22 -0.46 7.64 -8.27
C GLY A 22 -1.59 8.65 -8.46
N GLY A 23 -2.59 8.64 -7.58
CA GLY A 23 -3.69 9.61 -7.62
C GLY A 23 -3.22 11.05 -7.45
N ILE A 24 -2.27 11.31 -6.53
CA ILE A 24 -1.70 12.65 -6.31
C ILE A 24 -0.90 13.15 -7.52
N THR A 25 -0.12 12.28 -8.16
CA THR A 25 0.84 12.70 -9.21
C THR A 25 0.29 12.64 -10.62
N THR A 26 -0.42 11.56 -10.97
CA THR A 26 -0.87 11.28 -12.33
C THR A 26 -2.40 11.21 -12.45
N ARG A 27 -3.13 11.41 -11.34
CA ARG A 27 -4.59 11.20 -11.26
C ARG A 27 -5.01 9.77 -11.57
N LEU A 28 -4.09 8.82 -11.44
CA LEU A 28 -4.38 7.39 -11.55
C LEU A 28 -4.93 6.89 -10.22
N TRP A 29 -6.26 6.79 -10.12
CA TRP A 29 -6.97 6.38 -8.92
C TRP A 29 -7.43 4.93 -8.94
N ASP A 30 -7.21 4.22 -10.05
CA ASP A 30 -7.63 2.83 -10.20
C ASP A 30 -6.97 1.94 -9.15
N ASP A 31 -7.68 0.88 -8.77
CA ASP A 31 -7.10 -0.16 -7.92
C ASP A 31 -5.90 -0.75 -8.68
N PRO A 32 -4.70 -0.83 -8.08
CA PRO A 32 -3.51 -1.43 -8.70
C PRO A 32 -3.64 -2.96 -8.78
N TYR A 33 -4.74 -3.42 -9.39
CA TYR A 33 -5.16 -4.82 -9.48
C TYR A 33 -4.12 -5.68 -10.22
N GLU A 34 -3.38 -5.08 -11.17
CA GLU A 34 -2.35 -5.77 -11.94
C GLU A 34 -1.24 -6.40 -11.07
N TRP A 35 -0.98 -5.87 -9.88
CA TRP A 35 0.04 -6.40 -8.95
C TRP A 35 -0.52 -7.38 -7.91
N THR A 36 -1.85 -7.54 -7.87
CA THR A 36 -2.50 -8.56 -7.03
C THR A 36 -2.67 -9.90 -7.75
N LEU A 37 -2.26 -9.96 -9.02
CA LEU A 37 -2.30 -11.17 -9.83
C LEU A 37 -1.34 -12.25 -9.27
N PRO A 38 -1.77 -13.51 -9.17
CA PRO A 38 -0.94 -14.60 -8.64
C PRO A 38 0.43 -14.70 -9.31
N GLU A 39 0.54 -14.37 -10.60
CA GLU A 39 1.77 -14.40 -11.38
C GLU A 39 2.78 -13.34 -10.92
N LYS A 40 2.31 -12.19 -10.39
CA LYS A 40 3.14 -11.12 -9.83
C LYS A 40 3.50 -11.38 -8.37
N LEU A 41 2.80 -12.31 -7.71
CA LEU A 41 2.97 -12.66 -6.29
C LEU A 41 3.59 -14.06 -6.10
N ALA A 42 4.08 -14.68 -7.18
CA ALA A 42 4.50 -16.07 -7.17
C ALA A 42 5.76 -16.34 -6.33
N THR A 43 6.62 -15.32 -6.13
CA THR A 43 7.88 -15.48 -5.39
C THR A 43 8.18 -14.28 -4.49
N SER A 44 9.04 -14.49 -3.47
CA SER A 44 9.53 -13.43 -2.58
C SER A 44 10.24 -12.31 -3.32
N GLU A 45 10.94 -12.64 -4.40
CA GLU A 45 11.70 -11.68 -5.21
C GLU A 45 10.76 -10.75 -5.97
N LEU A 46 9.67 -11.29 -6.54
CA LEU A 46 8.66 -10.48 -7.23
C LEU A 46 7.91 -9.57 -6.26
N ILE A 47 7.62 -10.06 -5.05
CA ILE A 47 7.05 -9.23 -3.97
C ILE A 47 8.03 -8.11 -3.61
N GLY A 48 9.32 -8.43 -3.43
CA GLY A 48 10.35 -7.43 -3.13
C GLY A 48 10.45 -6.36 -4.21
N GLN A 49 10.48 -6.76 -5.48
CA GLN A 49 10.50 -5.84 -6.62
C GLN A 49 9.29 -4.89 -6.61
N TYR A 50 8.09 -5.43 -6.36
CA TYR A 50 6.89 -4.59 -6.27
C TYR A 50 6.98 -3.57 -5.12
N LEU A 51 7.48 -3.97 -3.96
CA LEU A 51 7.69 -3.05 -2.83
C LEU A 51 8.69 -1.94 -3.17
N ASP A 52 9.75 -2.26 -3.90
CA ASP A 52 10.73 -1.27 -4.38
C ASP A 52 10.11 -0.29 -5.38
N ASP A 53 9.27 -0.78 -6.29
CA ASP A 53 8.57 0.05 -7.28
C ASP A 53 7.58 1.03 -6.60
N VAL A 54 6.84 0.54 -5.60
CA VAL A 54 5.94 1.37 -4.78
C VAL A 54 6.73 2.41 -3.99
N ASP A 55 7.87 2.05 -3.40
CA ASP A 55 8.72 3.01 -2.69
C ASP A 55 9.30 4.09 -3.63
N ALA A 56 9.72 3.69 -4.83
CA ALA A 56 10.17 4.63 -5.85
C ALA A 56 9.04 5.60 -6.28
N SER A 57 7.81 5.08 -6.45
CA SER A 57 6.63 5.89 -6.76
C SER A 57 6.32 6.89 -5.64
N ARG A 58 6.31 6.42 -4.38
CA ARG A 58 6.14 7.25 -3.19
C ARG A 58 7.17 8.37 -3.12
N LYS A 59 8.45 8.07 -3.35
CA LYS A 59 9.54 9.06 -3.34
C LYS A 59 9.33 10.14 -4.41
N ARG A 60 8.97 9.75 -5.64
CA ARG A 60 8.67 10.71 -6.72
C ARG A 60 7.49 11.61 -6.36
N ALA A 61 6.45 11.05 -5.78
CA ALA A 61 5.26 11.81 -5.39
C ALA A 61 5.50 12.71 -4.18
N MET A 62 6.33 12.30 -3.22
CA MET A 62 6.75 13.18 -2.12
C MET A 62 7.61 14.35 -2.63
N ALA A 63 8.47 14.14 -3.62
CA ALA A 63 9.22 15.23 -4.26
C ALA A 63 8.31 16.20 -5.05
N PHE A 64 7.10 15.78 -5.42
CA PHE A 64 6.10 16.66 -6.03
C PHE A 64 5.50 17.65 -5.00
N ILE A 65 5.41 17.29 -3.72
CA ILE A 65 4.91 18.14 -2.63
C ILE A 65 6.08 18.98 -2.10
N ARG A 66 6.21 20.24 -2.53
CA ARG A 66 7.42 21.04 -2.26
C ARG A 66 7.41 21.77 -0.92
N SER A 67 6.24 21.87 -0.29
CA SER A 67 6.06 22.55 1.00
C SER A 67 4.81 22.07 1.71
N ASP A 68 4.75 22.26 3.03
CA ASP A 68 3.59 21.91 3.86
C ASP A 68 2.29 22.62 3.41
N GLY A 69 2.40 23.83 2.85
CA GLY A 69 1.25 24.56 2.31
C GLY A 69 0.52 23.78 1.21
N GLU A 70 1.23 22.94 0.44
CA GLU A 70 0.63 22.12 -0.60
C GLU A 70 -0.25 20.99 -0.06
N LEU A 71 -0.11 20.59 1.21
CA LEU A 71 -0.95 19.56 1.82
C LEU A 71 -2.43 19.97 1.88
N THR A 72 -2.70 21.28 1.95
CA THR A 72 -4.05 21.84 1.95
C THR A 72 -4.66 21.94 0.54
N ARG A 73 -3.87 21.70 -0.50
CA ARG A 73 -4.34 21.77 -1.89
C ARG A 73 -5.40 20.70 -2.14
N VAL A 74 -6.51 21.12 -2.70
CA VAL A 74 -7.63 20.24 -3.05
C VAL A 74 -7.46 19.74 -4.49
N ILE A 75 -7.59 18.43 -4.69
CA ILE A 75 -7.48 17.78 -6.01
C ILE A 75 -8.71 16.92 -6.30
N PRO A 76 -9.04 16.67 -7.58
CA PRO A 76 -10.09 15.71 -7.95
C PRO A 76 -9.68 14.28 -7.63
N ALA A 77 -10.48 13.59 -6.81
CA ALA A 77 -10.49 12.15 -6.63
C ALA A 77 -11.79 11.56 -7.22
N PRO A 78 -11.93 10.23 -7.36
CA PRO A 78 -13.01 9.62 -8.14
C PRO A 78 -14.43 10.05 -7.71
N GLU A 79 -14.65 10.24 -6.41
CA GLU A 79 -15.97 10.55 -5.86
C GLU A 79 -16.15 12.04 -5.51
N ARG A 80 -15.05 12.74 -5.20
CA ARG A 80 -15.10 14.12 -4.66
C ARG A 80 -13.78 14.86 -4.81
N LEU A 81 -13.86 16.17 -4.67
CA LEU A 81 -12.70 17.00 -4.35
C LEU A 81 -12.22 16.71 -2.92
N ILE A 82 -10.92 16.51 -2.74
CA ILE A 82 -10.32 16.13 -1.46
C ILE A 82 -8.93 16.78 -1.29
N ALA A 83 -8.56 17.14 -0.07
CA ALA A 83 -7.24 17.69 0.23
C ALA A 83 -6.16 16.60 0.14
N ILE A 84 -4.95 16.97 -0.29
CA ILE A 84 -3.81 16.05 -0.35
C ILE A 84 -3.53 15.45 1.04
N SER A 85 -3.63 16.24 2.11
CA SER A 85 -3.50 15.77 3.49
C SER A 85 -4.44 14.61 3.82
N ASP A 86 -5.70 14.69 3.38
CA ASP A 86 -6.72 13.70 3.70
C ASP A 86 -6.48 12.39 2.94
N ILE A 87 -6.02 12.49 1.69
CA ILE A 87 -5.58 11.33 0.90
C ILE A 87 -4.42 10.63 1.61
N LEU A 88 -3.39 11.39 2.02
CA LEU A 88 -2.20 10.83 2.67
C LEU A 88 -2.52 10.20 4.03
N LEU A 89 -3.34 10.86 4.85
CA LEU A 89 -3.77 10.32 6.15
C LEU A 89 -4.60 9.05 5.99
N THR A 90 -5.52 9.04 5.03
CA THR A 90 -6.33 7.85 4.71
C THR A 90 -5.45 6.70 4.23
N ALA A 91 -4.49 6.98 3.36
CA ALA A 91 -3.53 6.00 2.86
C ALA A 91 -2.68 5.42 3.99
N LEU A 92 -2.14 6.28 4.87
CA LEU A 92 -1.36 5.85 6.02
C LEU A 92 -2.17 4.94 6.96
N ALA A 93 -3.39 5.34 7.31
CA ALA A 93 -4.27 4.57 8.19
C ALA A 93 -4.60 3.19 7.59
N ARG A 94 -4.96 3.14 6.31
CA ARG A 94 -5.29 1.90 5.60
C ARG A 94 -4.07 0.99 5.42
N ALA A 95 -2.91 1.54 5.05
CA ALA A 95 -1.67 0.78 4.95
C ALA A 95 -1.27 0.17 6.30
N ARG A 96 -1.31 0.98 7.38
CA ARG A 96 -1.03 0.51 8.74
C ARG A 96 -2.00 -0.57 9.21
N HIS A 97 -3.28 -0.46 8.87
CA HIS A 97 -4.25 -1.51 9.16
C HIS A 97 -3.84 -2.86 8.54
N HIS A 98 -3.43 -2.87 7.27
CA HIS A 98 -2.95 -4.09 6.61
C HIS A 98 -1.65 -4.61 7.21
N GLN A 99 -0.68 -3.75 7.52
CA GLN A 99 0.55 -4.15 8.20
C GLN A 99 0.28 -4.80 9.56
N GLY A 100 -0.62 -4.23 10.36
CA GLY A 100 -0.99 -4.78 11.66
C GLY A 100 -1.60 -6.18 11.54
N ARG A 101 -2.42 -6.41 10.50
CA ARG A 101 -2.98 -7.75 10.22
C ARG A 101 -1.92 -8.74 9.76
N ALA A 102 -0.99 -8.32 8.91
CA ALA A 102 0.14 -9.14 8.49
C ALA A 102 0.98 -9.57 9.70
N PHE A 103 1.31 -8.63 10.59
CA PHE A 103 2.08 -8.88 11.79
C PHE A 103 1.38 -9.85 12.74
N ALA A 104 0.09 -9.61 13.04
CA ALA A 104 -0.69 -10.49 13.91
C ALA A 104 -0.78 -11.92 13.35
N LEU A 105 -0.99 -12.07 12.04
CA LEU A 105 -1.04 -13.38 11.40
C LEU A 105 0.33 -14.09 11.43
N TYR A 106 1.41 -13.36 11.17
CA TYR A 106 2.77 -13.90 11.27
C TYR A 106 3.06 -14.42 12.68
N GLU A 107 2.74 -13.65 13.72
CA GLU A 107 2.91 -14.06 15.12
C GLU A 107 2.12 -15.32 15.47
N VAL A 108 0.89 -15.46 14.96
CA VAL A 108 0.08 -16.67 15.15
C VAL A 108 0.74 -17.87 14.48
N ILE A 109 1.25 -17.72 13.26
CA ILE A 109 1.90 -18.82 12.52
C ILE A 109 3.20 -19.24 13.19
N THR A 110 4.02 -18.29 13.65
CA THR A 110 5.33 -18.57 14.24
C THR A 110 5.24 -19.13 15.66
N LYS A 111 4.29 -18.66 16.48
CA LYS A 111 4.07 -19.17 17.84
C LYS A 111 3.45 -20.56 17.87
N ASN A 112 2.64 -20.91 16.86
CA ASN A 112 2.04 -22.24 16.74
C ASN A 112 2.91 -23.21 15.93
N ARG A 113 4.18 -22.88 15.68
CA ARG A 113 5.10 -23.78 14.97
C ARG A 113 5.44 -24.98 15.88
N PRO A 114 5.20 -26.23 15.46
CA PRO A 114 5.54 -27.39 16.28
C PRO A 114 7.04 -27.46 16.54
N GLN A 115 7.45 -27.68 17.79
CA GLN A 115 8.85 -27.66 18.24
C GLN A 115 9.70 -28.88 17.82
N TRP A 116 9.21 -29.73 16.92
CA TRP A 116 9.89 -30.96 16.48
C TRP A 116 10.40 -30.91 15.02
N LEU A 117 10.47 -29.70 14.46
CA LEU A 117 11.32 -29.35 13.31
C LEU A 117 12.42 -28.40 13.80
#